data_AF-A0A8T5MS51-F1
#
_entry.id   AF-A0A8T5MS51-F1
#
_cell.length_a   1.000
_cell.length_b   1.000
_cell.length_c   1.000
_cell.angle_alpha   90.00
_cell.angle_beta   90.00
_cell.angle_gamma   90.00
#
_symmetry.space_group_name_H-M   'P 1'
#
loop_
_entity.id
_entity.type
_entity.pdbx_description
1 polymer ?
#
loop_
_entity_poly.entity_id
_entity_poly.type
_entity_poly.pdbx_seq_one_letter_code
_entity_poly.pdbx_strand_id
1 'polypeptide(L)'
;MDLEPGLELSQRHTVVCILFGCVALLLPFLAIWQLILIVLAVTIGFASLTPRVLAHLCFSILILVVLSWVLNFPIYLLGASIAIVTFSAMTRDLIAQRKTIKGSVTFLVFGVIFAFCIGSWIIALTKIVISSQFMFFLAVIGAITGALLESIPHANDDLTVPLGSAMAMWLFADFEYWVPPHHLILALVLMLAIGYVSYKVNIADIPGALSGVLLGVLIIVFSDIRWFVILLAFFILGGVFTRYKYGYKQSLGIAQAEGGARGYRNVFGNGLVALILAVAEGVFGYHIFMMGYLGAIATATGDTL
;
A
#
# COMPACT_ATOMS: atom_id res chain seq x y z
N MET A 1 -12.74 34.88 -15.71
CA MET A 1 -11.71 34.96 -14.64
C MET A 1 -11.04 33.61 -14.72
N ASP A 2 -10.10 33.53 -15.66
CA ASP A 2 -9.65 32.26 -16.20
C ASP A 2 -8.55 31.76 -15.28
N LEU A 3 -8.90 30.74 -14.48
CA LEU A 3 -7.97 30.06 -13.61
C LEU A 3 -6.90 29.38 -14.49
N GLU A 4 -5.63 29.47 -14.10
CA GLU A 4 -4.54 28.81 -14.82
C GLU A 4 -4.88 27.33 -15.05
N PRO A 5 -4.56 26.75 -16.23
CA PRO A 5 -4.99 25.41 -16.62
C PRO A 5 -4.54 24.29 -15.66
N GLY A 6 -3.48 24.50 -14.88
CA GLY A 6 -3.05 23.57 -13.82
C GLY A 6 -3.91 23.62 -12.55
N LEU A 7 -4.47 24.79 -12.22
CA LEU A 7 -5.31 25.00 -11.05
C LEU A 7 -6.71 24.42 -11.25
N GLU A 8 -7.27 24.52 -12.46
CA GLU A 8 -8.53 23.86 -12.81
C GLU A 8 -8.46 22.34 -12.71
N LEU A 9 -7.35 21.72 -13.13
CA LEU A 9 -7.19 20.27 -13.08
C LEU A 9 -7.15 19.74 -11.63
N SER A 10 -6.44 20.45 -10.75
CA SER A 10 -6.35 20.12 -9.32
C SER A 10 -7.70 20.25 -8.61
N GLN A 11 -8.47 21.30 -8.93
CA GLN A 11 -9.83 21.47 -8.41
C GLN A 11 -10.77 20.34 -8.88
N ARG A 12 -10.71 19.96 -10.16
CA ARG A 12 -11.53 18.85 -10.69
C ARG A 12 -11.20 17.51 -10.04
N HIS A 13 -9.92 17.22 -9.79
CA HIS A 13 -9.49 16.01 -9.08
C HIS A 13 -10.04 15.96 -7.65
N THR A 14 -9.96 17.08 -6.92
CA THR A 14 -10.49 17.20 -5.55
C THR A 14 -12.00 16.95 -5.50
N VAL A 15 -12.78 17.52 -6.43
CA VAL A 15 -14.23 17.33 -6.51
C VAL A 15 -14.60 15.85 -6.69
N VAL A 16 -13.84 15.13 -7.51
CA VAL A 16 -14.09 13.70 -7.74
C VAL A 16 -13.70 12.85 -6.54
N CYS A 17 -12.60 13.18 -5.86
CA CYS A 17 -12.26 12.54 -4.59
C CYS A 17 -13.38 12.72 -3.56
N ILE A 18 -13.96 13.92 -3.45
CA ILE A 18 -15.11 14.17 -2.56
C ILE A 18 -16.31 13.32 -2.98
N LEU A 19 -16.64 13.28 -4.27
CA LEU A 19 -17.78 12.53 -4.78
C LEU A 19 -17.66 11.03 -4.46
N PHE A 20 -16.51 10.42 -4.74
CA PHE A 20 -16.28 9.01 -4.41
C PHE A 20 -16.15 8.77 -2.90
N GLY A 21 -15.60 9.71 -2.14
CA GLY A 21 -15.62 9.66 -0.67
C GLY A 21 -17.05 9.61 -0.11
N CYS A 22 -17.96 10.40 -0.69
CA CYS A 22 -19.39 10.33 -0.36
C CYS A 22 -20.02 8.99 -0.77
N VAL A 23 -19.67 8.45 -1.94
CA VAL A 23 -20.14 7.11 -2.36
C VAL A 23 -19.72 6.04 -1.34
N ALA A 24 -18.50 6.11 -0.80
CA ALA A 24 -18.02 5.16 0.22
C ALA A 24 -18.91 5.14 1.49
N LEU A 25 -19.44 6.29 1.90
CA LEU A 25 -20.37 6.39 3.04
C LEU A 25 -21.75 5.80 2.76
N LEU A 26 -22.17 5.80 1.48
CA LEU A 26 -23.46 5.31 1.03
C LEU A 26 -23.47 3.80 0.71
N LEU A 27 -22.29 3.18 0.59
CA LEU A 27 -22.13 1.74 0.34
C LEU A 27 -23.05 0.82 1.17
N PRO A 28 -23.22 0.98 2.51
CA PRO A 28 -24.02 0.04 3.28
C PRO A 28 -25.54 0.13 3.01
N PHE A 29 -25.99 1.18 2.31
CA PHE A 29 -27.40 1.40 1.98
C PHE A 29 -27.76 1.02 0.54
N LEU A 30 -26.76 0.69 -0.28
CA LEU A 30 -26.93 0.46 -1.71
C LEU A 30 -26.75 -1.01 -2.06
N ALA A 31 -27.64 -1.53 -2.90
CA ALA A 31 -27.42 -2.83 -3.51
C ALA A 31 -26.24 -2.75 -4.51
N ILE A 32 -25.49 -3.84 -4.66
CA ILE A 32 -24.31 -3.88 -5.55
C ILE A 32 -24.69 -3.47 -6.99
N TRP A 33 -25.86 -3.89 -7.47
CA TRP A 33 -26.45 -3.45 -8.74
C TRP A 33 -26.57 -1.95 -8.91
N GLN A 34 -27.04 -1.26 -7.87
CA GLN A 34 -27.19 0.19 -7.85
C GLN A 34 -25.83 0.87 -7.89
N LEU A 35 -24.84 0.31 -7.17
CA LEU A 35 -23.46 0.81 -7.20
C LEU A 35 -22.85 0.71 -8.60
N ILE A 36 -23.06 -0.40 -9.30
CA ILE A 36 -22.58 -0.57 -10.68
C ILE A 36 -23.18 0.50 -11.58
N LEU A 37 -24.50 0.70 -11.52
CA LEU A 37 -25.17 1.71 -12.34
C LEU A 37 -24.67 3.12 -12.03
N ILE A 38 -24.51 3.47 -10.76
CA ILE A 38 -24.00 4.78 -10.33
C ILE A 38 -22.56 4.97 -10.83
N VAL A 39 -21.67 4.01 -10.58
CA VAL A 39 -20.26 4.11 -10.98
C VAL A 39 -20.12 4.11 -12.50
N LEU A 40 -20.91 3.32 -13.23
CA LEU A 40 -20.93 3.32 -14.69
C LEU A 40 -21.41 4.67 -15.23
N ALA A 41 -22.50 5.22 -14.69
CA ALA A 41 -23.02 6.53 -15.08
C ALA A 41 -22.00 7.65 -14.82
N VAL A 42 -21.34 7.62 -13.66
CA VAL A 42 -20.24 8.53 -13.33
C VAL A 42 -19.07 8.35 -14.30
N THR A 43 -18.66 7.11 -14.58
CA THR A 43 -17.54 6.83 -15.50
C THR A 43 -17.83 7.35 -16.91
N ILE A 44 -19.03 7.08 -17.44
CA ILE A 44 -19.45 7.53 -18.77
C ILE A 44 -19.61 9.06 -18.81
N GLY A 45 -20.24 9.65 -17.80
CA GLY A 45 -20.41 11.09 -17.69
C GLY A 45 -19.09 11.85 -17.57
N PHE A 46 -18.13 11.33 -16.80
CA PHE A 46 -16.81 11.94 -16.70
C PHE A 46 -15.95 11.68 -17.95
N ALA A 47 -16.06 10.51 -18.59
CA ALA A 47 -15.36 10.23 -19.84
C ALA A 47 -15.75 11.20 -20.98
N SER A 48 -16.97 11.75 -20.95
CA SER A 48 -17.42 12.75 -21.92
C SER A 48 -17.07 14.20 -21.55
N LEU A 49 -16.74 14.48 -20.27
CA LEU A 49 -16.57 15.84 -19.74
C LEU A 49 -15.15 16.19 -19.25
N THR A 50 -14.24 15.22 -19.05
CA THR A 50 -12.98 15.43 -18.32
C THR A 50 -11.73 14.83 -18.98
N PRO A 51 -10.52 15.36 -18.66
CA PRO A 51 -9.26 14.81 -19.16
C PRO A 51 -9.00 13.37 -18.69
N ARG A 52 -8.21 12.63 -19.48
CA ARG A 52 -7.88 11.19 -19.36
C ARG A 52 -7.53 10.71 -17.94
N VAL A 53 -6.98 11.57 -17.09
CA VAL A 53 -6.51 11.25 -15.73
C VAL A 53 -7.67 10.79 -14.83
N LEU A 54 -8.82 11.48 -14.89
CA LEU A 54 -9.95 11.22 -14.01
C LEU A 54 -10.69 9.91 -14.35
N ALA A 55 -10.60 9.47 -15.61
CA ALA A 55 -11.18 8.22 -16.08
C ALA A 55 -10.54 7.00 -15.41
N HIS A 56 -9.28 7.08 -15.01
CA HIS A 56 -8.55 5.96 -14.40
C HIS A 56 -9.06 5.63 -12.99
N LEU A 57 -9.41 6.63 -12.18
CA LEU A 57 -10.00 6.45 -10.86
C LEU A 57 -11.41 5.85 -10.96
N CYS A 58 -12.24 6.38 -11.86
CA CYS A 58 -13.57 5.83 -12.09
C CYS A 58 -13.49 4.37 -12.56
N PHE A 59 -12.56 4.06 -13.46
CA PHE A 59 -12.34 2.71 -13.98
C PHE A 59 -11.84 1.74 -12.90
N SER A 60 -10.92 2.16 -12.03
CA SER A 60 -10.41 1.33 -10.95
C SER A 60 -11.51 0.98 -9.93
N ILE A 61 -12.36 1.96 -9.58
CA ILE A 61 -13.52 1.75 -8.71
C ILE A 61 -14.57 0.85 -9.39
N LEU A 62 -14.81 1.03 -10.69
CA LEU A 62 -15.72 0.16 -11.46
C LEU A 62 -15.26 -1.30 -11.40
N ILE A 63 -13.96 -1.56 -11.58
CA ILE A 63 -13.40 -2.91 -11.45
C ILE A 63 -13.68 -3.47 -10.04
N LEU A 64 -13.43 -2.70 -8.98
CA LEU A 64 -13.65 -3.17 -7.61
C LEU A 64 -15.13 -3.46 -7.31
N VAL A 65 -16.05 -2.65 -7.84
CA VAL A 65 -17.49 -2.90 -7.69
C VAL A 65 -17.92 -4.14 -8.48
N VAL A 66 -17.39 -4.34 -9.69
CA VAL A 66 -17.63 -5.56 -10.47
C VAL A 66 -17.08 -6.79 -9.75
N LEU A 67 -15.88 -6.70 -9.14
CA LEU A 67 -15.33 -7.76 -8.31
C LEU A 67 -16.22 -8.06 -7.09
N SER A 68 -16.83 -7.02 -6.49
CA SER A 68 -17.78 -7.18 -5.38
C SER A 68 -19.00 -8.00 -5.78
N TRP A 69 -19.46 -7.85 -7.03
CA TRP A 69 -20.54 -8.67 -7.56
C TRP A 69 -20.07 -10.08 -7.96
N VAL A 70 -19.05 -10.18 -8.81
CA VAL A 70 -18.69 -11.46 -9.46
C VAL A 70 -17.99 -12.42 -8.49
N LEU A 71 -17.11 -11.90 -7.64
CA LEU A 71 -16.25 -12.69 -6.76
C LEU A 71 -16.58 -12.52 -5.27
N ASN A 72 -17.72 -11.87 -4.94
CA ASN A 72 -18.11 -11.54 -3.57
C ASN A 72 -17.02 -10.76 -2.81
N PHE A 73 -16.28 -9.88 -3.50
CA PHE A 73 -15.29 -9.02 -2.86
C PHE A 73 -15.95 -8.19 -1.72
N PRO A 74 -15.40 -8.19 -0.49
CA PRO A 74 -16.09 -7.60 0.65
C PRO A 74 -16.29 -6.08 0.53
N ILE A 75 -17.53 -5.63 0.76
CA ILE A 75 -17.90 -4.22 0.58
C ILE A 75 -17.20 -3.26 1.56
N TYR A 76 -16.79 -3.75 2.74
CA TYR A 76 -16.00 -2.95 3.69
C TYR A 76 -14.57 -2.70 3.19
N LEU A 77 -13.99 -3.63 2.40
CA LEU A 77 -12.69 -3.43 1.75
C LEU A 77 -12.80 -2.47 0.58
N LEU A 78 -13.90 -2.53 -0.17
CA LEU A 78 -14.21 -1.58 -1.25
C LEU A 78 -14.25 -0.16 -0.67
N GLY A 79 -15.03 0.04 0.39
CA GLY A 79 -15.14 1.33 1.06
C GLY A 79 -13.82 1.81 1.65
N ALA A 80 -13.08 0.93 2.33
CA ALA A 80 -11.77 1.27 2.88
C ALA A 80 -10.77 1.69 1.78
N SER A 81 -10.73 0.99 0.65
CA SER A 81 -9.88 1.34 -0.50
C SER A 81 -10.26 2.69 -1.11
N ILE A 82 -11.55 2.95 -1.28
CA ILE A 82 -12.03 4.26 -1.75
C ILE A 82 -11.63 5.35 -0.76
N ALA A 83 -11.75 5.09 0.55
CA ALA A 83 -11.37 6.04 1.58
C ALA A 83 -9.87 6.36 1.57
N ILE A 84 -9.02 5.35 1.34
CA ILE A 84 -7.58 5.53 1.16
C ILE A 84 -7.33 6.47 -0.02
N VAL A 85 -7.76 6.14 -1.24
CA VAL A 85 -7.40 6.97 -2.40
C VAL A 85 -7.99 8.38 -2.34
N THR A 86 -9.20 8.54 -1.81
CA THR A 86 -9.89 9.84 -1.85
C THR A 86 -9.39 10.78 -0.75
N PHE A 87 -9.58 10.42 0.51
CA PHE A 87 -9.30 11.33 1.62
C PHE A 87 -7.79 11.51 1.86
N SER A 88 -6.98 10.48 1.66
CA SER A 88 -5.53 10.60 1.85
C SER A 88 -4.83 11.35 0.70
N ALA A 89 -5.33 11.23 -0.54
CA ALA A 89 -4.85 12.08 -1.64
C ALA A 89 -5.23 13.55 -1.44
N MET A 90 -6.46 13.83 -0.96
CA MET A 90 -6.90 15.19 -0.64
C MET A 90 -6.02 15.84 0.43
N THR A 91 -5.75 15.14 1.53
CA THR A 91 -4.90 15.69 2.62
C THR A 91 -3.47 15.95 2.17
N ARG A 92 -2.89 15.06 1.35
CA ARG A 92 -1.56 15.28 0.75
C ARG A 92 -1.53 16.49 -0.18
N ASP A 93 -2.55 16.65 -1.02
CA ASP A 93 -2.64 17.75 -1.98
C ASP A 93 -2.80 19.10 -1.28
N LEU A 94 -3.54 19.15 -0.16
CA LEU A 94 -3.63 20.34 0.70
C LEU A 94 -2.27 20.77 1.28
N ILE A 95 -1.35 19.83 1.50
CA ILE A 95 0.00 20.12 2.03
C ILE A 95 1.01 20.33 0.88
N ALA A 96 0.60 20.16 -0.39
CA ALA A 96 1.43 20.29 -1.59
C ALA A 96 2.72 19.42 -1.57
N GLN A 97 2.64 18.19 -1.02
CA GLN A 97 3.79 17.31 -0.81
C GLN A 97 3.77 16.05 -1.71
N ARG A 98 3.28 16.13 -2.95
CA ARG A 98 3.20 14.96 -3.87
C ARG A 98 4.57 14.30 -4.10
N LYS A 99 4.61 12.96 -4.08
CA LYS A 99 5.81 12.14 -4.34
C LYS A 99 7.01 12.48 -3.44
N THR A 100 6.76 13.05 -2.26
CA THR A 100 7.79 13.31 -1.24
C THR A 100 7.62 12.35 -0.07
N ILE A 101 8.66 12.19 0.75
CA ILE A 101 8.57 11.38 1.97
C ILE A 101 7.50 11.92 2.95
N LYS A 102 7.35 13.25 3.06
CA LYS A 102 6.33 13.88 3.90
C LYS A 102 4.92 13.58 3.37
N GLY A 103 4.77 13.60 2.04
CA GLY A 103 3.54 13.24 1.35
C GLY A 103 3.14 11.80 1.62
N SER A 104 4.05 10.84 1.42
CA SER A 104 3.76 9.42 1.63
C SER A 104 3.47 9.07 3.09
N VAL A 105 4.14 9.72 4.06
CA VAL A 105 3.83 9.56 5.48
C VAL A 105 2.44 10.12 5.81
N THR A 106 2.11 11.30 5.26
CA THR A 106 0.76 11.90 5.41
C THR A 106 -0.30 10.96 4.82
N PHE A 107 -0.07 10.47 3.61
CA PHE A 107 -0.94 9.54 2.92
C PHE A 107 -1.18 8.28 3.76
N LEU A 108 -0.11 7.70 4.31
CA LEU A 108 -0.20 6.52 5.17
C LEU A 108 -1.04 6.80 6.42
N VAL A 109 -0.73 7.84 7.19
CA VAL A 109 -1.42 8.13 8.46
C VAL A 109 -2.91 8.39 8.24
N PHE A 110 -3.25 9.27 7.31
CA PHE A 110 -4.65 9.56 6.99
C PHE A 110 -5.33 8.36 6.32
N GLY A 111 -4.61 7.61 5.48
CA GLY A 111 -5.09 6.38 4.88
C GLY A 111 -5.55 5.37 5.93
N VAL A 112 -4.74 5.14 6.99
CA VAL A 112 -5.12 4.25 8.10
C VAL A 112 -6.40 4.74 8.78
N ILE A 113 -6.46 6.03 9.12
CA ILE A 113 -7.60 6.62 9.84
C ILE A 113 -8.88 6.50 9.02
N PHE A 114 -8.88 6.96 7.77
CA PHE A 114 -10.08 6.96 6.93
C PHE A 114 -10.50 5.55 6.51
N ALA A 115 -9.55 4.66 6.20
CA ALA A 115 -9.85 3.25 5.91
C ALA A 115 -10.51 2.56 7.11
N PHE A 116 -9.96 2.76 8.31
CA PHE A 116 -10.50 2.16 9.53
C PHE A 116 -11.89 2.71 9.84
N CYS A 117 -12.10 4.02 9.76
CA CYS A 117 -13.39 4.66 10.02
C CYS A 117 -14.47 4.20 9.03
N ILE A 118 -14.19 4.25 7.72
CA ILE A 118 -15.16 3.86 6.68
C ILE A 118 -15.42 2.35 6.68
N GLY A 119 -14.37 1.53 6.83
CA GLY A 119 -14.52 0.08 6.93
C GLY A 119 -15.37 -0.30 8.15
N SER A 120 -15.09 0.28 9.32
CA SER A 120 -15.86 0.04 10.55
C SER A 120 -17.31 0.55 10.44
N TRP A 121 -17.53 1.70 9.79
CA TRP A 121 -18.86 2.23 9.50
C TRP A 121 -19.69 1.24 8.67
N ILE A 122 -19.11 0.68 7.61
CA ILE A 122 -19.78 -0.30 6.75
C ILE A 122 -20.06 -1.58 7.52
N ILE A 123 -19.09 -2.10 8.28
CA ILE A 123 -19.24 -3.31 9.10
C ILE A 123 -20.39 -3.14 10.10
N ALA A 124 -20.43 -2.00 10.81
CA ALA A 124 -21.46 -1.72 11.83
C ALA A 124 -22.89 -1.69 11.24
N LEU A 125 -23.06 -1.12 10.05
CA LEU A 125 -24.38 -0.98 9.41
C LEU A 125 -24.84 -2.24 8.68
N THR A 126 -23.91 -2.99 8.07
CA THR A 126 -24.21 -4.24 7.36
C THR A 126 -24.30 -5.46 8.28
N LYS A 127 -23.98 -5.30 9.56
CA LYS A 127 -23.97 -6.36 10.58
C LYS A 127 -23.05 -7.54 10.23
N ILE A 128 -21.98 -7.28 9.47
CA ILE A 128 -20.94 -8.27 9.19
C ILE A 128 -20.13 -8.51 10.48
N VAL A 129 -19.83 -9.77 10.80
CA VAL A 129 -19.12 -10.14 12.02
C VAL A 129 -17.60 -10.08 11.79
N ILE A 130 -17.02 -8.89 11.84
CA ILE A 130 -15.57 -8.67 11.77
C ILE A 130 -15.09 -7.92 13.00
N SER A 131 -14.00 -8.40 13.61
CA SER A 131 -13.39 -7.73 14.76
C SER A 131 -12.79 -6.37 14.35
N SER A 132 -12.99 -5.34 15.17
CA SER A 132 -12.39 -4.02 14.95
C SER A 132 -10.86 -4.09 14.89
N GLN A 133 -10.23 -5.04 15.59
CA GLN A 133 -8.78 -5.21 15.57
C GLN A 133 -8.29 -5.74 14.21
N PHE A 134 -9.06 -6.64 13.61
CA PHE A 134 -8.78 -7.14 12.26
C PHE A 134 -9.00 -6.05 11.20
N MET A 135 -10.08 -5.27 11.31
CA MET A 135 -10.29 -4.12 10.42
C MET A 135 -9.16 -3.09 10.53
N PHE A 136 -8.64 -2.85 11.74
CA PHE A 136 -7.49 -1.97 11.93
C PHE A 136 -6.22 -2.54 11.26
N PHE A 137 -5.98 -3.85 11.38
CA PHE A 137 -4.90 -4.52 10.66
C PHE A 137 -5.01 -4.34 9.14
N LEU A 138 -6.18 -4.61 8.56
CA LEU A 138 -6.43 -4.42 7.13
C LEU A 138 -6.23 -2.96 6.69
N ALA A 139 -6.70 -1.99 7.48
CA ALA A 139 -6.50 -0.58 7.23
C ALA A 139 -5.01 -0.20 7.19
N VAL A 140 -4.18 -0.76 8.07
CA VAL A 140 -2.72 -0.56 8.05
C VAL A 140 -2.09 -1.13 6.78
N ILE A 141 -2.43 -2.37 6.40
CA ILE A 141 -1.89 -2.99 5.17
C ILE A 141 -2.31 -2.22 3.92
N GLY A 142 -3.59 -1.84 3.82
CA GLY A 142 -4.13 -1.06 2.72
C GLY A 142 -3.45 0.30 2.61
N ALA A 143 -3.26 1.01 3.73
CA ALA A 143 -2.64 2.34 3.73
C ALA A 143 -1.14 2.32 3.42
N ILE A 144 -0.38 1.34 3.94
CA ILE A 144 1.04 1.17 3.58
C ILE A 144 1.16 0.86 2.09
N THR A 145 0.33 -0.05 1.57
CA THR A 145 0.32 -0.42 0.15
C THR A 145 -0.06 0.77 -0.73
N GLY A 146 -1.08 1.54 -0.32
CA GLY A 146 -1.48 2.76 -1.00
C GLY A 146 -0.36 3.80 -1.05
N ALA A 147 0.28 4.09 0.09
CA ALA A 147 1.41 5.01 0.17
C ALA A 147 2.60 4.54 -0.67
N LEU A 148 2.88 3.23 -0.68
CA LEU A 148 3.91 2.63 -1.52
C LEU A 148 3.60 2.87 -3.00
N LEU A 149 2.42 2.48 -3.48
CA LEU A 149 2.05 2.62 -4.89
C LEU A 149 2.01 4.08 -5.33
N GLU A 150 1.52 4.94 -4.46
CA GLU A 150 1.52 6.40 -4.63
C GLU A 150 2.95 6.98 -4.65
N SER A 151 3.94 6.34 -4.02
CA SER A 151 5.33 6.82 -4.09
C SER A 151 6.07 6.44 -5.37
N ILE A 152 5.58 5.47 -6.15
CA ILE A 152 6.27 4.97 -7.34
C ILE A 152 6.29 6.05 -8.44
N PRO A 153 7.47 6.41 -8.98
CA PRO A 153 7.57 7.34 -10.09
C PRO A 153 6.88 6.80 -11.35
N HIS A 154 6.18 7.67 -12.09
CA HIS A 154 5.47 7.34 -13.35
C HIS A 154 4.31 6.32 -13.23
N ALA A 155 3.97 5.88 -12.01
CA ALA A 155 2.77 5.09 -11.79
C ALA A 155 1.52 5.96 -11.96
N ASN A 156 0.45 5.35 -12.49
CA ASN A 156 -0.86 5.98 -12.55
C ASN A 156 -1.58 5.78 -11.21
N ASP A 157 -1.34 6.71 -10.27
CA ASP A 157 -1.83 6.64 -8.90
C ASP A 157 -3.34 6.40 -8.82
N ASP A 158 -4.11 7.03 -9.72
CA ASP A 158 -5.58 6.94 -9.78
C ASP A 158 -6.07 5.51 -10.14
N LEU A 159 -5.25 4.71 -10.83
CA LEU A 159 -5.54 3.31 -11.13
C LEU A 159 -4.94 2.36 -10.09
N THR A 160 -3.66 2.54 -9.78
CA THR A 160 -2.88 1.56 -9.01
C THR A 160 -3.21 1.58 -7.54
N VAL A 161 -3.42 2.76 -6.93
CA VAL A 161 -3.62 2.90 -5.49
C VAL A 161 -4.94 2.25 -5.01
N PRO A 162 -6.11 2.50 -5.64
CA PRO A 162 -7.35 1.84 -5.24
C PRO A 162 -7.25 0.32 -5.43
N LEU A 163 -6.86 -0.13 -6.63
CA LEU A 163 -6.77 -1.57 -6.90
C LEU A 163 -5.76 -2.26 -6.00
N GLY A 164 -4.56 -1.71 -5.85
CA GLY A 164 -3.51 -2.32 -5.06
C GLY A 164 -3.82 -2.35 -3.56
N SER A 165 -4.38 -1.28 -2.99
CA SER A 165 -4.78 -1.28 -1.57
C SER A 165 -5.94 -2.24 -1.32
N ALA A 166 -6.95 -2.28 -2.20
CA ALA A 166 -8.05 -3.24 -2.15
C ALA A 166 -7.57 -4.69 -2.22
N MET A 167 -6.73 -5.02 -3.20
CA MET A 167 -6.23 -6.38 -3.40
C MET A 167 -5.30 -6.82 -2.27
N ALA A 168 -4.45 -5.91 -1.76
CA ALA A 168 -3.61 -6.20 -0.61
C ALA A 168 -4.45 -6.50 0.64
N MET A 169 -5.48 -5.70 0.93
CA MET A 169 -6.38 -6.00 2.04
C MET A 169 -7.12 -7.33 1.83
N TRP A 170 -7.60 -7.60 0.62
CA TRP A 170 -8.36 -8.81 0.33
C TRP A 170 -7.52 -10.08 0.45
N LEU A 171 -6.25 -10.03 0.02
CA LEU A 171 -5.30 -11.12 0.24
C LEU A 171 -5.22 -11.53 1.72
N PHE A 172 -5.31 -10.57 2.64
CA PHE A 172 -5.23 -10.83 4.07
C PHE A 172 -6.58 -11.02 4.76
N ALA A 173 -7.69 -10.68 4.09
CA ALA A 173 -9.03 -10.80 4.64
C ALA A 173 -9.42 -12.26 4.94
N ASP A 174 -8.94 -13.20 4.12
CA ASP A 174 -9.27 -14.62 4.23
C ASP A 174 -8.53 -15.34 5.37
N PHE A 175 -7.45 -14.78 5.90
CA PHE A 175 -6.69 -15.42 6.98
C PHE A 175 -7.35 -15.25 8.36
N GLU A 176 -8.29 -14.30 8.50
CA GLU A 176 -8.92 -13.90 9.78
C GLU A 176 -7.90 -13.75 10.94
N TYR A 177 -6.65 -13.41 10.60
CA TYR A 177 -5.53 -13.45 11.52
C TYR A 177 -5.65 -12.30 12.53
N TRP A 178 -5.75 -12.66 13.80
CA TRP A 178 -5.95 -11.69 14.86
C TRP A 178 -4.62 -11.17 15.41
N VAL A 179 -4.46 -9.85 15.37
CA VAL A 179 -3.26 -9.16 15.86
C VAL A 179 -3.69 -8.15 16.91
N PRO A 180 -3.11 -8.19 18.13
CA PRO A 180 -3.34 -7.15 19.12
C PRO A 180 -2.92 -5.77 18.55
N PRO A 181 -3.77 -4.72 18.65
CA PRO A 181 -3.48 -3.41 18.05
C PRO A 181 -2.16 -2.80 18.54
N HIS A 182 -1.80 -2.99 19.80
CA HIS A 182 -0.54 -2.48 20.35
C HIS A 182 0.69 -3.13 19.70
N HIS A 183 0.60 -4.42 19.37
CA HIS A 183 1.68 -5.14 18.69
C HIS A 183 1.85 -4.63 17.25
N LEU A 184 0.73 -4.45 16.53
CA LEU A 184 0.73 -3.87 15.18
C LEU A 184 1.29 -2.43 15.17
N ILE A 185 0.88 -1.60 16.13
CA ILE A 185 1.38 -0.22 16.25
C ILE A 185 2.89 -0.23 16.51
N LEU A 186 3.37 -1.10 17.41
CA LEU A 186 4.80 -1.21 17.70
C LEU A 186 5.59 -1.64 16.45
N ALA A 187 5.10 -2.65 15.73
CA ALA A 187 5.70 -3.10 14.46
C ALA A 187 5.72 -1.96 13.43
N LEU A 188 4.61 -1.25 13.25
CA LEU A 188 4.50 -0.14 12.31
C LEU A 188 5.47 0.99 12.66
N VAL A 189 5.53 1.42 13.93
CA VAL A 189 6.41 2.51 14.37
C VAL A 189 7.88 2.11 14.20
N LEU A 190 8.26 0.89 14.61
CA LEU A 190 9.60 0.36 14.42
C LEU A 190 9.98 0.37 12.93
N MET A 191 9.10 -0.13 12.08
CA MET A 191 9.36 -0.23 10.65
C MET A 191 9.42 1.13 9.98
N LEU A 192 8.56 2.08 10.34
CA LEU A 192 8.63 3.45 9.86
C LEU A 192 9.94 4.13 10.28
N ALA A 193 10.43 3.89 11.50
CA ALA A 193 11.71 4.42 11.95
C ALA A 193 12.88 3.84 11.12
N ILE A 194 12.90 2.53 10.90
CA ILE A 194 13.92 1.86 10.07
C ILE A 194 13.83 2.34 8.62
N GLY A 195 12.63 2.44 8.05
CA GLY A 195 12.40 2.95 6.71
C GLY A 195 12.88 4.39 6.52
N TYR A 196 12.58 5.26 7.49
CA TYR A 196 13.05 6.66 7.48
C TYR A 196 14.58 6.75 7.55
N VAL A 197 15.21 5.98 8.43
CA VAL A 197 16.68 5.91 8.54
C VAL A 197 17.27 5.43 7.22
N SER A 198 16.72 4.36 6.64
CA SER A 198 17.18 3.77 5.38
C SER A 198 17.12 4.75 4.21
N TYR A 199 16.04 5.54 4.12
CA TYR A 199 15.91 6.63 3.16
C TYR A 199 16.95 7.74 3.42
N LYS A 200 17.08 8.20 4.68
CA LYS A 200 17.98 9.30 5.04
C LYS A 200 19.45 8.97 4.77
N VAL A 201 19.85 7.72 4.99
CA VAL A 201 21.20 7.25 4.66
C VAL A 201 21.35 6.83 3.20
N ASN A 202 20.33 6.99 2.35
CA ASN A 202 20.25 6.64 0.92
C ASN A 202 20.41 5.12 0.61
N ILE A 203 20.13 4.23 1.57
CA ILE A 203 20.16 2.77 1.31
C ILE A 203 18.97 2.36 0.42
N ALA A 204 17.82 3.02 0.59
CA ALA A 204 16.61 2.79 -0.20
C ALA A 204 16.01 4.13 -0.64
N ASP A 205 15.35 4.14 -1.80
CA ASP A 205 14.50 5.25 -2.23
C ASP A 205 13.16 5.22 -1.47
N ILE A 206 12.25 6.17 -1.73
CA ILE A 206 10.95 6.23 -1.01
C ILE A 206 10.12 4.94 -1.24
N PRO A 207 9.92 4.46 -2.48
CA PRO A 207 9.21 3.19 -2.71
C PRO A 207 9.90 1.98 -2.06
N GLY A 208 11.23 1.92 -2.09
CA GLY A 208 12.02 0.86 -1.46
C GLY A 208 11.87 0.86 0.04
N ALA A 209 11.90 2.04 0.67
CA ALA A 209 11.67 2.20 2.11
C ALA A 209 10.26 1.74 2.50
N LEU A 210 9.21 2.16 1.78
CA LEU A 210 7.83 1.75 2.05
C LEU A 210 7.59 0.26 1.78
N SER A 211 8.26 -0.31 0.77
CA SER A 211 8.24 -1.77 0.54
C SER A 211 8.87 -2.51 1.72
N GLY A 212 10.00 -2.00 2.24
CA GLY A 212 10.64 -2.54 3.43
C GLY A 212 9.73 -2.45 4.66
N VAL A 213 9.02 -1.32 4.83
CA VAL A 213 8.01 -1.14 5.89
C VAL A 213 6.92 -2.21 5.78
N LEU A 214 6.35 -2.41 4.59
CA LEU A 214 5.30 -3.41 4.36
C LEU A 214 5.78 -4.82 4.70
N LEU A 215 6.93 -5.24 4.13
CA LEU A 215 7.51 -6.56 4.37
C LEU A 215 7.82 -6.79 5.85
N GLY A 216 8.44 -5.80 6.51
CA GLY A 216 8.82 -5.93 7.90
C GLY A 216 7.63 -5.96 8.85
N VAL A 217 6.58 -5.15 8.61
CA VAL A 217 5.34 -5.20 9.41
C VAL A 217 4.73 -6.60 9.30
N LEU A 218 4.59 -7.13 8.09
CA LEU A 218 4.02 -8.45 7.88
C LEU A 218 4.86 -9.57 8.53
N ILE A 219 6.18 -9.55 8.38
CA ILE A 219 7.05 -10.58 9.00
C ILE A 219 6.99 -10.53 10.52
N ILE A 220 7.01 -9.34 11.14
CA ILE A 220 6.91 -9.21 12.59
C ILE A 220 5.55 -9.72 13.09
N VAL A 221 4.48 -9.37 12.38
CA VAL A 221 3.11 -9.70 12.77
C VAL A 221 2.79 -11.19 12.62
N PHE A 222 3.22 -11.83 11.52
CA PHE A 222 2.89 -13.23 11.26
C PHE A 222 3.86 -14.22 11.90
N SER A 223 5.14 -13.86 12.07
CA SER A 223 6.14 -14.78 12.61
C SER A 223 6.61 -14.31 13.99
N ASP A 224 7.59 -13.40 14.03
CA ASP A 224 8.06 -12.66 15.20
C ASP A 224 9.27 -11.78 14.83
N ILE A 225 9.80 -11.05 15.83
CA ILE A 225 10.96 -10.15 15.66
C ILE A 225 12.25 -10.87 15.24
N ARG A 226 12.44 -12.16 15.58
CA ARG A 226 13.66 -12.92 15.26
C ARG A 226 13.77 -13.16 13.76
N TRP A 227 12.67 -13.45 13.09
CA TRP A 227 12.61 -13.57 11.63
C TRP A 227 13.00 -12.23 11.00
N PHE A 228 12.40 -11.15 11.48
CA PHE A 228 12.71 -9.81 11.00
C PHE A 228 14.19 -9.44 11.16
N VAL A 229 14.85 -9.79 12.26
CA VAL A 229 16.28 -9.52 12.47
C VAL A 229 17.15 -10.16 11.39
N ILE A 230 16.78 -11.34 10.88
CA ILE A 230 17.51 -12.02 9.80
C ILE A 230 17.34 -11.25 8.48
N LEU A 231 16.12 -10.82 8.16
CA LEU A 231 15.87 -9.96 6.99
C LEU A 231 16.61 -8.62 7.11
N LEU A 232 16.62 -8.02 8.30
CA LEU A 232 17.31 -6.77 8.58
C LEU A 232 18.83 -6.92 8.39
N ALA A 233 19.41 -8.04 8.82
CA ALA A 233 20.83 -8.32 8.62
C ALA A 233 21.16 -8.38 7.12
N PHE A 234 20.35 -9.11 6.32
CA PHE A 234 20.48 -9.11 4.86
C PHE A 234 20.37 -7.69 4.27
N PHE A 235 19.38 -6.91 4.70
CA PHE A 235 19.17 -5.55 4.19
C PHE A 235 20.36 -4.63 4.48
N ILE A 236 20.91 -4.67 5.70
CA ILE A 236 22.07 -3.88 6.10
C ILE A 236 23.32 -4.33 5.31
N LEU A 237 23.61 -5.63 5.28
CA LEU A 237 24.75 -6.18 4.56
C LEU A 237 24.68 -5.82 3.07
N GLY A 238 23.53 -6.06 2.45
CA GLY A 238 23.29 -5.70 1.06
C GLY A 238 23.49 -4.21 0.81
N GLY A 239 22.93 -3.34 1.65
CA GLY A 239 23.08 -1.89 1.52
C GLY A 239 24.54 -1.43 1.60
N VAL A 240 25.33 -2.02 2.49
CA VAL A 240 26.77 -1.75 2.62
C VAL A 240 27.54 -2.20 1.37
N PHE A 241 27.29 -3.43 0.88
CA PHE A 241 28.00 -3.98 -0.28
C PHE A 241 27.61 -3.35 -1.61
N THR A 242 26.36 -2.89 -1.78
CA THR A 242 25.95 -2.13 -2.96
C THR A 242 26.78 -0.85 -3.11
N ARG A 243 27.14 -0.21 -1.99
CA ARG A 243 27.97 1.00 -1.97
C ARG A 243 29.48 0.75 -1.95
N TYR A 244 29.89 -0.43 -1.54
CA TYR A 244 31.30 -0.79 -1.53
C TYR A 244 31.89 -0.66 -2.94
N LYS A 245 32.95 0.15 -3.06
CA LYS A 245 33.61 0.50 -4.32
C LYS A 245 32.65 1.03 -5.40
N TYR A 246 31.64 1.83 -5.01
CA TYR A 246 30.66 2.38 -5.96
C TYR A 246 31.30 3.13 -7.14
N GLY A 247 32.33 3.96 -6.90
CA GLY A 247 33.03 4.67 -7.98
C GLY A 247 33.69 3.74 -9.02
N TYR A 248 34.20 2.59 -8.58
CA TYR A 248 34.72 1.56 -9.50
C TYR A 248 33.58 0.91 -10.30
N LYS A 249 32.48 0.53 -9.65
CA LYS A 249 31.29 0.00 -10.33
C LYS A 249 30.71 1.01 -11.33
N GLN A 250 30.77 2.30 -11.00
CA GLN A 250 30.31 3.38 -11.86
C GLN A 250 31.23 3.55 -13.07
N SER A 251 32.55 3.44 -12.89
CA SER A 251 33.52 3.45 -14.00
C SER A 251 33.33 2.29 -14.99
N LEU A 252 32.77 1.17 -14.51
CA LEU A 252 32.43 0.00 -15.31
C LEU A 252 31.00 0.06 -15.90
N GLY A 253 30.21 1.09 -15.58
CA GLY A 253 28.82 1.22 -16.03
C GLY A 253 27.84 0.24 -15.38
N ILE A 254 28.24 -0.48 -14.33
CA ILE A 254 27.43 -1.49 -13.62
C ILE A 254 26.93 -1.00 -12.25
N ALA A 255 27.13 0.28 -11.92
CA ALA A 255 26.65 0.83 -10.66
C ALA A 255 25.13 0.88 -10.60
N GLN A 256 24.57 0.55 -9.43
CA GLN A 256 23.15 0.69 -9.16
C GLN A 256 22.71 2.15 -9.36
N ALA A 257 21.52 2.37 -9.93
CA ALA A 257 20.96 3.72 -10.08
C ALA A 257 20.81 4.45 -8.73
N GLU A 258 20.60 5.77 -8.80
CA GLU A 258 20.36 6.64 -7.64
C GLU A 258 21.39 6.52 -6.50
N GLY A 259 22.67 6.40 -6.85
CA GLY A 259 23.76 6.42 -5.86
C GLY A 259 23.83 5.16 -4.99
N GLY A 260 23.31 4.03 -5.47
CA GLY A 260 23.27 2.79 -4.70
C GLY A 260 21.95 2.52 -3.97
N ALA A 261 20.97 3.42 -4.09
CA ALA A 261 19.68 3.26 -3.43
C ALA A 261 18.86 2.12 -4.06
N ARG A 262 18.26 1.28 -3.22
CA ARG A 262 17.41 0.17 -3.66
C ARG A 262 15.96 0.59 -3.79
N GLY A 263 15.40 0.35 -4.97
CA GLY A 263 13.99 0.54 -5.26
C GLY A 263 13.09 -0.61 -4.80
N TYR A 264 11.77 -0.38 -4.85
CA TYR A 264 10.75 -1.39 -4.52
C TYR A 264 10.95 -2.74 -5.24
N ARG A 265 11.36 -2.72 -6.52
CA ARG A 265 11.62 -3.95 -7.30
C ARG A 265 12.70 -4.82 -6.67
N ASN A 266 13.75 -4.21 -6.13
CA ASN A 266 14.81 -4.95 -5.45
C ASN A 266 14.34 -5.51 -4.12
N VAL A 267 13.49 -4.77 -3.40
CA VAL A 267 12.96 -5.20 -2.10
C VAL A 267 12.02 -6.39 -2.28
N PHE A 268 11.06 -6.31 -3.20
CA PHE A 268 10.16 -7.44 -3.47
C PHE A 268 10.87 -8.60 -4.19
N GLY A 269 11.78 -8.33 -5.13
CA GLY A 269 12.53 -9.39 -5.82
C GLY A 269 13.27 -10.30 -4.85
N ASN A 270 13.89 -9.72 -3.82
CA ASN A 270 14.71 -10.48 -2.88
C ASN A 270 13.94 -10.91 -1.62
N GLY A 271 12.86 -10.19 -1.27
CA GLY A 271 12.14 -10.37 -0.01
C GLY A 271 10.78 -11.08 -0.13
N LEU A 272 10.17 -11.18 -1.32
CA LEU A 272 8.80 -11.69 -1.45
C LEU A 272 8.68 -13.17 -1.08
N VAL A 273 9.62 -14.03 -1.52
CA VAL A 273 9.60 -15.45 -1.16
C VAL A 273 9.75 -15.62 0.35
N ALA A 274 10.66 -14.87 0.97
CA ALA A 274 10.83 -14.86 2.43
C ALA A 274 9.55 -14.39 3.13
N LEU A 275 8.90 -13.34 2.63
CA LEU A 275 7.62 -12.86 3.17
C LEU A 275 6.53 -13.95 3.09
N ILE A 276 6.37 -14.61 1.94
CA ILE A 276 5.37 -15.67 1.76
C ILE A 276 5.60 -16.79 2.78
N LEU A 277 6.85 -17.20 3.00
CA LEU A 277 7.19 -18.26 3.94
C LEU A 277 6.97 -17.82 5.40
N ALA A 278 7.27 -16.57 5.75
CA ALA A 278 7.00 -16.02 7.08
C ALA A 278 5.48 -15.98 7.37
N VAL A 279 4.68 -15.51 6.41
CA VAL A 279 3.22 -15.52 6.50
C VAL A 279 2.69 -16.96 6.60
N ALA A 280 3.22 -17.88 5.81
CA ALA A 280 2.83 -19.29 5.84
C ALA A 280 3.14 -19.97 7.20
N GLU A 281 4.29 -19.67 7.84
CA GLU A 281 4.57 -20.13 9.21
C GLU A 281 3.52 -19.59 10.18
N GLY A 282 3.18 -18.30 10.09
CA GLY A 282 2.19 -17.68 10.97
C GLY A 282 0.78 -18.25 10.86
N VAL A 283 0.39 -18.63 9.64
CA VAL A 283 -0.95 -19.17 9.35
C VAL A 283 -1.04 -20.68 9.60
N PHE A 284 -0.02 -21.45 9.19
CA PHE A 284 -0.08 -22.92 9.19
C PHE A 284 0.77 -23.58 10.28
N GLY A 285 1.78 -22.89 10.83
CA GLY A 285 2.59 -23.38 11.97
C GLY A 285 3.62 -24.48 11.67
N TYR A 286 3.96 -24.73 10.41
CA TYR A 286 4.91 -25.79 10.04
C TYR A 286 6.35 -25.28 9.89
N HIS A 287 7.27 -25.75 10.74
CA HIS A 287 8.68 -25.34 10.76
C HIS A 287 9.47 -25.49 9.44
N ILE A 288 8.94 -26.19 8.44
CA ILE A 288 9.55 -26.24 7.11
C ILE A 288 9.60 -24.85 6.45
N PHE A 289 8.67 -23.94 6.80
CA PHE A 289 8.70 -22.59 6.25
C PHE A 289 9.87 -21.78 6.79
N MET A 290 10.27 -21.97 8.05
CA MET A 290 11.51 -21.38 8.59
C MET A 290 12.76 -21.82 7.82
N MET A 291 12.86 -23.11 7.49
CA MET A 291 13.99 -23.61 6.68
C MET A 291 13.99 -22.97 5.29
N GLY A 292 12.81 -22.89 4.65
CA GLY A 292 12.66 -22.21 3.37
C GLY A 292 13.00 -20.72 3.46
N TYR A 293 12.59 -20.05 4.54
CA TYR A 293 12.84 -18.63 4.77
C TYR A 293 14.33 -18.33 4.87
N LEU A 294 15.05 -19.12 5.65
CA LEU A 294 16.51 -19.04 5.74
C LEU A 294 17.17 -19.30 4.38
N GLY A 295 16.70 -20.30 3.64
CA GLY A 295 17.19 -20.59 2.29
C GLY A 295 16.94 -19.45 1.30
N ALA A 296 15.75 -18.83 1.35
CA ALA A 296 15.39 -17.69 0.51
C ALA A 296 16.27 -16.47 0.83
N ILE A 297 16.46 -16.15 2.12
CA ILE A 297 17.35 -15.04 2.52
C ILE A 297 18.80 -15.35 2.16
N ALA A 298 19.29 -16.57 2.38
CA ALA A 298 20.65 -16.95 2.03
C ALA A 298 20.89 -16.84 0.50
N THR A 299 19.92 -17.28 -0.31
CA THR A 299 19.98 -17.15 -1.78
C THR A 299 19.99 -15.68 -2.19
N ALA A 300 19.08 -14.87 -1.66
CA ALA A 300 19.04 -13.44 -1.92
C ALA A 300 20.33 -12.74 -1.48
N THR A 301 20.91 -13.16 -0.34
CA THR A 301 22.18 -12.65 0.17
C THR A 301 23.32 -13.00 -0.78
N GLY A 302 23.39 -14.25 -1.26
CA GLY A 302 24.40 -14.70 -2.22
C GLY A 302 24.33 -13.99 -3.59
N ASP A 303 23.13 -13.64 -4.06
CA ASP A 303 22.94 -12.86 -5.29
C ASP A 303 23.36 -11.39 -5.14
N THR A 304 23.23 -10.86 -3.92
CA THR A 304 23.35 -9.43 -3.64
C THR A 304 24.78 -8.96 -3.31
N LEU A 305 25.56 -9.79 -2.62
CA LEU A 305 26.89 -9.46 -2.07
C LEU A 305 28.00 -9.65 -3.11
#